data_AF-A0A661NIS1-F1
#
_entry.id   AF-A0A661NIS1-F1
#
_cell.length_a   1.000
_cell.length_b   1.000
_cell.length_c   1.000
_cell.angle_alpha   90.00
_cell.angle_beta   90.00
_cell.angle_gamma   90.00
#
_symmetry.space_group_name_H-M   'P 1'
#
loop_
_entity.id
_entity.type
_entity.pdbx_description
1 polymer ?
#
loop_
_entity_poly.entity_id
_entity_poly.type
_entity_poly.pdbx_seq_one_letter_code
_entity_poly.pdbx_strand_id
1 'polypeptide(L)'
;MLQSSRIQRWLRWGRRKPFDALAGVLVLAACGYVIIGPLVVARYPMMTDLPFHAANASILRNYWNESWHFGEQFVLQPFAVPYMSMYVIAAALMVVMPAVTAVKVAAAIMLALLPAGLAVMFWGMRKSPLLGVVGLGFVWCGLTGWGFLNFMGALGLFAMVVGLALRQLDRPSTVVGGLLSGLLILLFFTHPFRFPFALAAVVASAVVLYPATRRWRPVLVPLLPPVVLFAIWWWLRPPALAGEMGPLQLHLDRMDQVGRLLYRSLRDPAEQVAATWAWDVLKVTALGLAALFAVQGRLSGRRRRDWAWGAGVIVVTLGCAGVFLVLYLVLPMQIGLWWYVYPREITSAAFVGLGLLPDLPRQGVLRVAIVAALCWMVVPLGSVVIDNYRKFDDVTRDFTAIADQVPQAPKLCYLIFDHSGSTAINTPFIHLPAYVQADRGGWLSFHFATWGASPIVYRSPGEPGAVVPPKTPLRWEWTPHKFRVKKHGRFFDWFLVRHRRNPSRYFRADPTIELAAQQGTWWLYRRVPQRR
;
A
#
# COMPACT_ATOMS: atom_id res chain seq x y z
N MET A 1 -30.92 19.48 -13.77
CA MET A 1 -30.69 19.67 -15.23
C MET A 1 -29.21 19.64 -15.70
N LEU A 2 -28.18 19.61 -14.84
CA LEU A 2 -26.75 19.64 -15.26
C LEU A 2 -26.11 18.26 -15.54
N GLN A 3 -26.74 17.13 -15.17
CA GLN A 3 -26.18 15.78 -15.37
C GLN A 3 -26.32 15.23 -16.81
N SER A 4 -27.31 15.67 -17.60
CA SER A 4 -27.53 15.13 -18.95
C SER A 4 -26.42 15.51 -19.94
N SER A 5 -25.81 16.69 -19.78
CA SER A 5 -24.82 17.22 -20.74
C SER A 5 -23.45 16.52 -20.70
N ARG A 6 -23.07 15.92 -19.55
CA ARG A 6 -21.79 15.20 -19.39
C ARG A 6 -21.91 13.77 -19.88
N ILE A 7 -22.99 13.07 -19.52
CA ILE A 7 -23.26 11.70 -19.98
C ILE A 7 -23.42 11.68 -21.51
N GLN A 8 -24.16 12.63 -22.09
CA GLN A 8 -24.27 12.76 -23.54
C GLN A 8 -22.93 13.08 -24.24
N ARG A 9 -21.99 13.74 -23.55
CA ARG A 9 -20.64 13.99 -24.08
C ARG A 9 -19.80 12.71 -24.10
N TRP A 10 -19.88 11.90 -23.05
CA TRP A 10 -19.25 10.59 -22.99
C TRP A 10 -19.80 9.62 -24.04
N LEU A 11 -21.13 9.56 -24.19
CA LEU A 11 -21.79 8.76 -25.22
C LEU A 11 -21.40 9.21 -26.64
N ARG A 12 -21.32 10.52 -26.89
CA ARG A 12 -20.85 11.07 -28.17
C ARG A 12 -19.37 10.79 -28.44
N TRP A 13 -18.53 10.80 -27.40
CA TRP A 13 -17.11 10.44 -27.53
C TRP A 13 -16.93 8.95 -27.85
N GLY A 14 -17.64 8.06 -27.17
CA GLY A 14 -17.63 6.62 -27.44
C GLY A 14 -18.05 6.28 -28.87
N ARG A 15 -19.06 6.97 -29.42
CA ARG A 15 -19.46 6.83 -30.83
C ARG A 15 -18.40 7.30 -31.83
N ARG A 16 -17.55 8.26 -31.47
CA ARG A 16 -16.48 8.80 -32.35
C ARG A 16 -15.18 8.00 -32.28
N LYS A 17 -14.92 7.27 -31.18
CA LYS A 17 -13.72 6.45 -30.98
C LYS A 17 -14.07 5.12 -30.31
N PRO A 18 -14.81 4.23 -30.99
CA PRO A 18 -15.32 2.99 -30.39
C PRO A 18 -14.21 2.08 -29.84
N PHE A 19 -13.07 2.00 -30.55
CA PHE A 19 -11.92 1.20 -30.11
C PHE A 19 -11.27 1.73 -28.82
N ASP A 20 -11.15 3.04 -28.64
CA ASP A 20 -10.58 3.61 -27.41
C ASP A 20 -11.52 3.39 -26.21
N ALA A 21 -12.84 3.46 -26.44
CA ALA A 21 -13.83 3.14 -25.42
C ALA A 21 -13.77 1.66 -25.02
N LEU A 22 -13.70 0.75 -25.99
CA LEU A 22 -13.56 -0.68 -25.74
C LEU A 22 -12.27 -1.00 -24.95
N ALA A 23 -11.14 -0.44 -25.37
CA ALA A 23 -9.88 -0.59 -24.65
C ALA A 23 -9.97 -0.06 -23.21
N GLY A 24 -10.64 1.07 -22.99
CA GLY A 24 -10.90 1.60 -21.66
C GLY A 24 -11.73 0.66 -20.77
N VAL A 25 -12.78 0.06 -21.33
CA VAL A 25 -13.60 -0.95 -20.62
C VAL A 25 -12.77 -2.17 -20.23
N LEU A 26 -11.92 -2.67 -21.13
CA LEU A 26 -11.03 -3.80 -20.83
C LEU A 26 -10.08 -3.48 -19.66
N VAL A 27 -9.49 -2.28 -19.66
CA VAL A 27 -8.62 -1.83 -18.55
C VAL A 27 -9.40 -1.74 -17.24
N LEU A 28 -10.60 -1.17 -17.24
CA LEU A 28 -11.43 -1.08 -16.04
C LEU A 28 -11.85 -2.46 -15.53
N ALA A 29 -12.19 -3.39 -16.42
CA ALA A 29 -12.50 -4.77 -16.07
C ALA A 29 -11.29 -5.50 -15.46
N ALA A 30 -10.10 -5.35 -16.06
CA ALA A 30 -8.86 -5.90 -15.53
C ALA A 30 -8.52 -5.31 -14.14
N CYS A 31 -8.66 -4.00 -13.96
CA CYS A 31 -8.49 -3.36 -12.65
C CYS A 31 -9.48 -3.91 -11.62
N GLY A 32 -10.76 -4.03 -11.98
CA GLY A 32 -11.78 -4.60 -11.10
C GLY A 32 -11.45 -6.04 -10.70
N TYR A 33 -11.12 -6.89 -11.68
CA TYR A 33 -10.78 -8.29 -11.41
C TYR A 33 -9.53 -8.43 -10.53
N VAL A 34 -8.43 -7.77 -10.90
CA VAL A 34 -7.15 -7.92 -10.20
C VAL A 34 -7.18 -7.25 -8.83
N ILE A 35 -7.72 -6.05 -8.68
CA ILE A 35 -7.66 -5.31 -7.40
C ILE A 35 -8.79 -5.72 -6.46
N ILE A 36 -10.03 -5.72 -6.96
CA ILE A 36 -11.22 -5.92 -6.12
C ILE A 36 -11.46 -7.41 -5.87
N GLY A 37 -11.21 -8.26 -6.87
CA GLY A 37 -11.44 -9.71 -6.79
C GLY A 37 -10.88 -10.35 -5.52
N PRO A 38 -9.56 -10.31 -5.27
CA PRO A 38 -8.96 -10.88 -4.06
C PRO A 38 -9.54 -10.33 -2.76
N LEU A 39 -9.84 -9.03 -2.73
CA LEU A 39 -10.39 -8.40 -1.53
C LEU A 39 -11.81 -8.90 -1.29
N VAL A 40 -12.67 -9.04 -2.29
CA VAL A 40 -14.06 -9.47 -2.08
C VAL A 40 -14.18 -10.93 -1.65
N VAL A 41 -13.33 -11.82 -2.16
CA VAL A 41 -13.46 -13.28 -1.92
C VAL A 41 -13.08 -13.75 -0.52
N ALA A 42 -12.42 -12.91 0.28
CA ALA A 42 -12.05 -13.23 1.66
C ALA A 42 -12.57 -12.16 2.62
N ARG A 43 -13.13 -12.56 3.75
CA ARG A 43 -13.49 -11.66 4.86
C ARG A 43 -12.24 -10.97 5.37
N TYR A 44 -11.18 -11.72 5.65
CA TYR A 44 -9.88 -11.20 6.06
C TYR A 44 -8.85 -11.39 4.95
N PRO A 45 -8.48 -10.33 4.22
CA PRO A 45 -7.38 -10.37 3.27
C PRO A 45 -6.11 -10.94 3.90
N MET A 46 -5.37 -11.73 3.13
CA MET A 46 -4.13 -12.36 3.56
C MET A 46 -2.96 -11.36 3.58
N MET A 47 -3.13 -10.27 4.33
CA MET A 47 -2.17 -9.19 4.51
C MET A 47 -1.78 -9.09 5.99
N THR A 48 -0.48 -9.11 6.31
CA THR A 48 -0.02 -9.13 7.70
C THR A 48 -0.45 -7.90 8.51
N ASP A 49 -0.31 -6.70 7.95
CA ASP A 49 -0.53 -5.45 8.70
C ASP A 49 -1.92 -4.82 8.47
N LEU A 50 -2.73 -5.36 7.55
CA LEU A 50 -4.09 -4.85 7.31
C LEU A 50 -4.98 -4.83 8.58
N PRO A 51 -4.93 -5.82 9.49
CA PRO A 51 -5.65 -5.74 10.75
C PRO A 51 -5.30 -4.49 11.57
N PHE A 52 -4.02 -4.09 11.61
CA PHE A 52 -3.62 -2.86 12.31
C PHE A 52 -4.00 -1.60 11.54
N HIS A 53 -4.09 -1.65 10.20
CA HIS A 53 -4.69 -0.56 9.46
C HIS A 53 -6.17 -0.37 9.79
N ALA A 54 -6.91 -1.46 10.02
CA ALA A 54 -8.29 -1.40 10.48
C ALA A 54 -8.38 -0.83 11.91
N ALA A 55 -7.55 -1.30 12.84
CA ALA A 55 -7.50 -0.80 14.21
C ALA A 55 -7.18 0.71 14.26
N ASN A 56 -6.14 1.15 13.54
CA ASN A 56 -5.77 2.57 13.45
C ASN A 56 -6.89 3.43 12.84
N ALA A 57 -7.55 2.95 11.78
CA ALA A 57 -8.67 3.66 11.19
C ALA A 57 -9.87 3.74 12.15
N SER A 58 -10.15 2.67 12.90
CA SER A 58 -11.20 2.66 13.92
C SER A 58 -10.89 3.61 15.08
N ILE A 59 -9.62 3.72 15.49
CA ILE A 59 -9.17 4.72 16.47
C ILE A 59 -9.50 6.12 15.98
N LEU A 60 -9.22 6.46 14.71
CA LEU A 60 -9.58 7.77 14.16
C LEU A 60 -11.11 7.98 14.11
N ARG A 61 -11.87 6.95 13.74
CA ARG A 61 -13.33 7.02 13.61
C ARG A 61 -14.03 7.21 14.95
N ASN A 62 -13.54 6.53 15.99
CA ASN A 62 -14.20 6.39 17.29
C ASN A 62 -13.42 7.04 18.43
N TYR A 63 -12.46 7.93 18.13
CA TYR A 63 -11.55 8.50 19.14
C TYR A 63 -12.28 9.13 20.34
N TRP A 64 -13.36 9.87 20.06
CA TRP A 64 -14.18 10.57 21.05
C TRP A 64 -15.36 9.74 21.57
N ASN A 65 -15.49 8.47 21.18
CA ASN A 65 -16.53 7.60 21.70
C ASN A 65 -16.01 6.87 22.93
N GLU A 66 -16.49 7.24 24.11
CA GLU A 66 -16.03 6.69 25.38
C GLU A 66 -16.20 5.17 25.47
N SER A 67 -17.24 4.60 24.83
CA SER A 67 -17.47 3.14 24.83
C SER A 67 -16.41 2.33 24.07
N TRP A 68 -15.48 3.00 23.38
CA TRP A 68 -14.33 2.38 22.69
C TRP A 68 -13.02 2.51 23.47
N HIS A 69 -12.97 3.40 24.47
CA HIS A 69 -11.80 3.67 25.32
C HIS A 69 -10.52 4.08 24.58
N PHE A 70 -10.62 4.62 23.36
CA PHE A 70 -9.44 5.08 22.61
C PHE A 70 -8.83 6.36 23.16
N GLY A 71 -9.67 7.28 23.66
CA GLY A 71 -9.22 8.53 24.29
C GLY A 71 -8.38 8.32 25.55
N GLU A 72 -8.56 7.19 26.26
CA GLU A 72 -7.76 6.79 27.44
C GLU A 72 -6.39 6.21 27.06
N GLN A 73 -6.27 5.68 25.85
CA GLN A 73 -5.10 4.96 25.39
C GLN A 73 -4.16 5.83 24.57
N PHE A 74 -4.73 6.65 23.68
CA PHE A 74 -4.00 7.20 22.55
C PHE A 74 -4.03 8.73 22.48
N VAL A 75 -2.99 9.28 21.88
CA VAL A 75 -2.92 10.65 21.36
C VAL A 75 -2.78 10.59 19.85
N LEU A 76 -3.53 11.44 19.15
CA LEU A 76 -3.42 11.61 17.70
C LEU A 76 -2.34 12.65 17.39
N GLN A 77 -1.42 12.32 16.50
CA GLN A 77 -0.35 13.22 16.04
C GLN A 77 -0.20 13.21 14.49
N PRO A 78 -1.28 13.53 13.75
CA PRO A 78 -1.35 13.33 12.30
C PRO A 78 -0.35 14.19 11.51
N PHE A 79 0.05 15.36 12.04
CA PHE A 79 1.08 16.19 11.41
C PHE A 79 2.48 15.69 11.72
N ALA A 80 2.74 15.28 12.97
CA ALA A 80 4.07 14.83 13.40
C ALA A 80 4.51 13.56 12.65
N VAL A 81 3.55 12.67 12.35
CA VAL A 81 3.75 11.47 11.53
C VAL A 81 2.69 11.43 10.41
N PRO A 82 2.98 11.97 9.22
CA PRO A 82 1.98 12.19 8.17
C PRO A 82 1.54 10.92 7.44
N TYR A 83 1.62 9.73 8.03
CA TYR A 83 1.26 8.44 7.41
C TYR A 83 -0.25 8.17 7.43
N MET A 84 -1.07 9.14 7.00
CA MET A 84 -2.49 9.24 7.35
C MET A 84 -3.47 8.72 6.29
N SER A 85 -3.09 8.75 5.01
CA SER A 85 -4.06 8.65 3.92
C SER A 85 -4.92 7.39 3.97
N MET A 86 -4.32 6.20 4.16
CA MET A 86 -5.06 4.95 4.32
C MET A 86 -6.07 4.99 5.49
N TYR A 87 -5.65 5.56 6.62
CA TYR A 87 -6.46 5.60 7.83
C TYR A 87 -7.63 6.57 7.71
N VAL A 88 -7.40 7.76 7.13
CA VAL A 88 -8.46 8.74 6.89
C VAL A 88 -9.51 8.19 5.92
N ILE A 89 -9.08 7.56 4.83
CA ILE A 89 -10.00 6.96 3.86
C ILE A 89 -10.83 5.86 4.52
N ALA A 90 -10.19 4.92 5.23
CA ALA A 90 -10.90 3.85 5.92
C ALA A 90 -11.84 4.40 7.01
N ALA A 91 -11.40 5.34 7.85
CA ALA A 91 -12.22 5.93 8.90
C ALA A 91 -13.45 6.67 8.34
N ALA A 92 -13.31 7.38 7.21
CA ALA A 92 -14.43 8.02 6.54
C ALA A 92 -15.43 6.98 5.99
N LEU A 93 -14.93 5.89 5.41
CA LEU A 93 -15.78 4.81 4.91
C LEU A 93 -16.51 4.07 6.05
N MET A 94 -15.89 3.95 7.23
CA MET A 94 -16.49 3.35 8.43
C MET A 94 -17.76 4.05 8.93
N VAL A 95 -18.09 5.24 8.41
CA VAL A 95 -19.38 5.90 8.67
C VAL A 95 -20.56 5.10 8.11
N VAL A 96 -20.37 4.38 7.00
CA VAL A 96 -21.46 3.71 6.27
C VAL A 96 -21.22 2.20 6.07
N MET A 97 -20.06 1.68 6.47
CA MET A 97 -19.75 0.26 6.34
C MET A 97 -18.94 -0.28 7.52
N PRO A 98 -18.97 -1.60 7.79
CA PRO A 98 -18.16 -2.22 8.84
C PRO A 98 -16.66 -2.01 8.64
N ALA A 99 -15.88 -2.07 9.72
CA ALA A 99 -14.45 -1.72 9.70
C ALA A 99 -13.63 -2.55 8.70
N VAL A 100 -13.90 -3.86 8.65
CA VAL A 100 -13.25 -4.78 7.70
C VAL A 100 -13.56 -4.40 6.24
N THR A 101 -14.82 -4.07 5.92
CA THR A 101 -15.20 -3.65 4.56
C THR A 101 -14.57 -2.30 4.21
N ALA A 102 -14.57 -1.35 5.15
CA ALA A 102 -13.98 -0.03 4.96
C ALA A 102 -12.48 -0.11 4.67
N VAL A 103 -11.73 -0.92 5.43
CA VAL A 103 -10.28 -1.07 5.21
C VAL A 103 -9.98 -1.78 3.89
N LYS A 104 -10.84 -2.72 3.46
CA LYS A 104 -10.71 -3.39 2.14
C LYS A 104 -10.92 -2.40 1.00
N VAL A 105 -11.95 -1.56 1.09
CA VAL A 105 -12.20 -0.53 0.07
C VAL A 105 -11.07 0.51 0.05
N ALA A 106 -10.57 0.93 1.22
CA ALA A 106 -9.41 1.81 1.31
C ALA A 106 -8.14 1.18 0.70
N ALA A 107 -7.92 -0.12 0.93
CA ALA A 107 -6.82 -0.87 0.32
C ALA A 107 -6.96 -0.91 -1.21
N ALA A 108 -8.16 -1.17 -1.73
CA ALA A 108 -8.45 -1.16 -3.16
C ALA A 108 -8.15 0.22 -3.78
N ILE A 109 -8.52 1.31 -3.10
CA ILE A 109 -8.21 2.68 -3.53
C ILE A 109 -6.70 2.88 -3.61
N MET A 110 -5.95 2.49 -2.58
CA MET A 110 -4.49 2.61 -2.56
C MET A 110 -3.82 1.81 -3.68
N LEU A 111 -4.29 0.59 -3.94
CA LEU A 111 -3.76 -0.26 -5.01
C LEU A 111 -4.12 0.27 -6.40
N ALA A 112 -5.30 0.87 -6.57
CA ALA A 112 -5.72 1.48 -7.83
C ALA A 112 -4.87 2.72 -8.24
N LEU A 113 -4.17 3.33 -7.28
CA LEU A 113 -3.22 4.41 -7.58
C LEU A 113 -2.04 3.93 -8.44
N LEU A 114 -1.69 2.64 -8.43
CA LEU A 114 -0.61 2.10 -9.27
C LEU A 114 -0.93 2.23 -10.78
N PRO A 115 -1.99 1.59 -11.31
CA PRO A 115 -2.30 1.75 -12.74
C PRO A 115 -2.72 3.18 -13.10
N ALA A 116 -3.43 3.89 -12.21
CA ALA A 116 -3.78 5.29 -12.43
C ALA A 116 -2.53 6.18 -12.49
N GLY A 117 -1.54 5.90 -11.64
CA GLY A 117 -0.29 6.63 -11.56
C GLY A 117 0.54 6.53 -12.83
N LEU A 118 0.70 5.30 -13.32
CA LEU A 118 1.34 5.08 -14.61
C LEU A 118 0.55 5.69 -15.76
N ALA A 119 -0.79 5.63 -15.74
CA ALA A 119 -1.60 6.26 -16.78
C ALA A 119 -1.33 7.78 -16.88
N VAL A 120 -1.23 8.47 -15.73
CA VAL A 120 -0.88 9.90 -15.69
C VAL A 120 0.57 10.13 -16.10
N MET A 121 1.50 9.25 -15.70
CA MET A 121 2.90 9.31 -16.14
C MET A 121 3.01 9.19 -17.67
N PHE A 122 2.40 8.17 -18.26
CA PHE A 122 2.35 7.96 -19.70
C PHE A 122 1.70 9.15 -20.43
N TRP A 123 0.61 9.69 -19.88
CA TRP A 123 0.00 10.90 -20.41
C TRP A 123 0.97 12.09 -20.44
N GLY A 124 1.71 12.30 -19.34
CA GLY A 124 2.77 13.31 -19.24
C GLY A 124 3.89 13.09 -20.28
N MET A 125 4.24 11.83 -20.54
CA MET A 125 5.23 11.44 -21.56
C MET A 125 4.73 11.56 -23.01
N ARG A 126 3.49 12.03 -23.22
CA ARG A 126 2.77 12.05 -24.52
C ARG A 126 2.52 10.64 -25.11
N LYS A 127 2.35 9.64 -24.24
CA LYS A 127 1.98 8.27 -24.57
C LYS A 127 0.51 8.03 -24.18
N SER A 128 -0.06 6.92 -24.64
CA SER A 128 -1.42 6.51 -24.30
C SER A 128 -1.54 6.19 -22.81
N PRO A 129 -2.50 6.79 -22.09
CA PRO A 129 -2.76 6.48 -20.67
C PRO A 129 -3.19 5.02 -20.45
N LEU A 130 -3.72 4.34 -21.48
CA LEU A 130 -4.15 2.94 -21.40
C LEU A 130 -2.99 1.99 -21.05
N LEU A 131 -1.73 2.40 -21.32
CA LEU A 131 -0.55 1.65 -20.89
C LEU A 131 -0.46 1.54 -19.36
N GLY A 132 -1.16 2.38 -18.59
CA GLY A 132 -1.18 2.31 -17.13
C GLY A 132 -1.61 0.95 -16.59
N VAL A 133 -2.36 0.15 -17.37
CA VAL A 133 -2.76 -1.22 -17.01
C VAL A 133 -1.58 -2.12 -16.63
N VAL A 134 -0.38 -1.87 -17.16
CA VAL A 134 0.82 -2.65 -16.80
C VAL A 134 1.22 -2.50 -15.32
N GLY A 135 0.74 -1.45 -14.65
CA GLY A 135 0.89 -1.27 -13.21
C GLY A 135 0.18 -2.35 -12.39
N LEU A 136 -0.82 -3.03 -12.96
CA LEU A 136 -1.50 -4.15 -12.30
C LEU A 136 -0.55 -5.32 -12.00
N GLY A 137 0.56 -5.46 -12.74
CA GLY A 137 1.56 -6.49 -12.46
C GLY A 137 2.22 -6.36 -11.09
N PHE A 138 2.21 -5.16 -10.49
CA PHE A 138 2.80 -4.89 -9.19
C PHE A 138 1.78 -4.78 -8.05
N VAL A 139 0.48 -4.95 -8.33
CA VAL A 139 -0.57 -4.82 -7.30
C VAL A 139 -0.40 -5.89 -6.22
N TRP A 140 -0.08 -7.13 -6.60
CA TRP A 140 0.08 -8.26 -5.68
C TRP A 140 1.53 -8.73 -5.65
N CYS A 141 2.37 -7.96 -4.97
CA CYS A 141 3.75 -8.32 -4.68
C CYS A 141 3.95 -8.54 -3.17
N GLY A 142 5.18 -8.88 -2.76
CA GLY A 142 5.52 -9.10 -1.35
C GLY A 142 5.17 -7.92 -0.44
N LEU A 143 5.25 -6.68 -0.95
CA LEU A 143 4.91 -5.47 -0.18
C LEU A 143 3.41 -5.39 0.14
N THR A 144 2.56 -5.74 -0.81
CA THR A 144 1.11 -5.82 -0.60
C THR A 144 0.77 -6.96 0.37
N GLY A 145 1.48 -8.09 0.28
CA GLY A 145 1.37 -9.18 1.26
C GLY A 145 1.65 -8.74 2.69
N TRP A 146 2.68 -7.92 2.92
CA TRP A 146 2.92 -7.31 4.23
C TRP A 146 1.82 -6.33 4.64
N GLY A 147 1.15 -5.70 3.69
CA GLY A 147 0.15 -4.66 3.93
C GLY A 147 0.73 -3.25 3.79
N PHE A 148 1.84 -3.03 3.07
CA PHE A 148 2.41 -1.69 2.87
C PHE A 148 1.61 -0.82 1.89
N LEU A 149 0.31 -0.65 2.15
CA LEU A 149 -0.65 -0.02 1.23
C LEU A 149 -0.38 1.48 1.02
N ASN A 150 -0.01 2.20 2.07
CA ASN A 150 0.43 3.60 1.94
C ASN A 150 1.67 3.71 1.04
N PHE A 151 2.59 2.75 1.09
CA PHE A 151 3.73 2.73 0.18
C PHE A 151 3.32 2.47 -1.27
N MET A 152 2.47 1.46 -1.50
CA MET A 152 1.97 1.15 -2.85
C MET A 152 1.20 2.34 -3.44
N GLY A 153 0.34 2.98 -2.64
CA GLY A 153 -0.35 4.21 -3.02
C GLY A 153 0.61 5.35 -3.34
N ALA A 154 1.64 5.55 -2.51
CA ALA A 154 2.66 6.57 -2.72
C ALA A 154 3.49 6.34 -3.99
N LEU A 155 3.74 5.09 -4.39
CA LEU A 155 4.42 4.77 -5.65
C LEU A 155 3.57 5.18 -6.87
N GLY A 156 2.26 4.93 -6.80
CA GLY A 156 1.30 5.43 -7.79
C GLY A 156 1.27 6.97 -7.86
N LEU A 157 1.17 7.64 -6.70
CA LEU A 157 1.19 9.09 -6.60
C LEU A 157 2.51 9.69 -7.10
N PHE A 158 3.66 9.05 -6.83
CA PHE A 158 4.96 9.46 -7.36
C PHE A 158 4.95 9.46 -8.90
N ALA A 159 4.44 8.41 -9.54
CA ALA A 159 4.31 8.36 -10.99
C ALA A 159 3.36 9.44 -11.54
N MET A 160 2.25 9.72 -10.83
CA MET A 160 1.37 10.85 -11.19
C MET A 160 2.11 12.19 -11.12
N VAL A 161 2.87 12.43 -10.06
CA VAL A 161 3.65 13.66 -9.87
C VAL A 161 4.65 13.85 -11.01
N VAL A 162 5.38 12.80 -11.39
CA VAL A 162 6.28 12.84 -12.56
C VAL A 162 5.47 13.18 -13.82
N GLY A 163 4.37 12.47 -14.09
CA GLY A 163 3.49 12.74 -15.23
C GLY A 163 2.97 14.17 -15.32
N LEU A 164 2.49 14.72 -14.20
CA LEU A 164 2.01 16.08 -14.12
C LEU A 164 3.13 17.11 -14.26
N ALA A 165 4.32 16.85 -13.72
CA ALA A 165 5.48 17.72 -13.91
C ALA A 165 5.90 17.78 -15.38
N LEU A 166 5.99 16.63 -16.05
CA LEU A 166 6.21 16.55 -17.49
C LEU A 166 5.13 17.36 -18.24
N ARG A 167 3.86 17.14 -17.90
CA ARG A 167 2.76 17.86 -18.54
C ARG A 167 2.85 19.37 -18.34
N GLN A 168 3.17 19.82 -17.13
CA GLN A 168 3.28 21.23 -16.78
C GLN A 168 4.44 21.92 -17.50
N LEU A 169 5.54 21.21 -17.74
CA LEU A 169 6.67 21.70 -18.55
C LEU A 169 6.32 21.78 -20.05
N ASP A 170 5.60 20.78 -20.57
CA ASP A 170 5.14 20.74 -21.95
C ASP A 170 4.11 21.85 -22.27
N ARG A 171 3.03 21.87 -21.48
CA ARG A 171 1.87 22.75 -21.62
C ARG A 171 1.42 23.26 -20.25
N PRO A 172 2.03 24.35 -19.76
CA PRO A 172 1.68 24.97 -18.48
C PRO A 172 0.20 25.24 -18.38
N SER A 173 -0.39 24.86 -17.26
CA SER A 173 -1.78 25.11 -16.93
C SER A 173 -1.90 25.35 -15.42
N THR A 174 -2.76 26.27 -15.01
CA THR A 174 -3.06 26.50 -13.59
C THR A 174 -3.71 25.27 -12.97
N VAL A 175 -4.56 24.55 -13.73
CA VAL A 175 -5.20 23.31 -13.27
C VAL A 175 -4.16 22.21 -13.06
N VAL A 176 -3.26 21.99 -14.03
CA VAL A 176 -2.21 20.97 -13.90
C VAL A 176 -1.23 21.32 -12.78
N GLY A 177 -0.87 22.60 -12.64
CA GLY A 177 -0.05 23.08 -11.52
C GLY A 177 -0.71 22.89 -10.16
N GLY A 178 -2.01 23.19 -10.04
CA GLY A 178 -2.78 22.95 -8.82
C GLY A 178 -2.88 21.46 -8.48
N LEU A 179 -3.13 20.60 -9.47
CA LEU A 179 -3.11 19.14 -9.28
C LEU A 179 -1.73 18.63 -8.85
N LEU A 180 -0.65 19.13 -9.45
CA LEU A 180 0.71 18.77 -9.07
C LEU A 180 0.99 19.13 -7.60
N SER A 181 0.64 20.34 -7.18
CA SER A 181 0.77 20.77 -5.77
C SER A 181 -0.07 19.90 -4.84
N GLY A 182 -1.34 19.63 -5.21
CA GLY A 182 -2.25 18.80 -4.43
C GLY A 182 -1.76 17.37 -4.26
N LEU A 183 -1.23 16.76 -5.32
CA LEU A 183 -0.69 15.39 -5.26
C LEU A 183 0.63 15.31 -4.48
N LEU A 184 1.46 16.35 -4.49
CA LEU A 184 2.65 16.41 -3.64
C LEU A 184 2.28 16.49 -2.15
N ILE A 185 1.27 17.30 -1.80
CA ILE A 185 0.73 17.35 -0.43
C ILE A 185 0.12 16.01 -0.04
N LEU A 186 -0.68 15.40 -0.93
CA LEU A 186 -1.25 14.08 -0.68
C LEU A 186 -0.16 13.01 -0.50
N LEU A 187 0.88 13.03 -1.33
CA LEU A 187 2.02 12.11 -1.22
C LEU A 187 2.75 12.28 0.11
N PHE A 188 2.94 13.52 0.59
CA PHE A 188 3.48 13.80 1.91
C PHE A 188 2.64 13.12 3.02
N PHE A 189 1.31 13.23 2.94
CA PHE A 189 0.37 12.56 3.86
C PHE A 189 0.12 11.07 3.59
N THR A 190 0.73 10.51 2.55
CA THR A 190 0.61 9.09 2.23
C THR A 190 1.87 8.37 2.69
N HIS A 191 3.04 8.88 2.33
CA HIS A 191 4.33 8.26 2.66
C HIS A 191 5.46 9.31 2.66
N PRO A 192 5.81 9.89 3.83
CA PRO A 192 6.77 10.99 3.90
C PRO A 192 8.15 10.64 3.36
N PHE A 193 8.58 9.38 3.45
CA PHE A 193 9.86 8.94 2.87
C PHE A 193 9.89 9.01 1.34
N ARG A 194 8.76 8.89 0.65
CA ARG A 194 8.72 8.96 -0.83
C ARG A 194 8.70 10.42 -1.33
N PHE A 195 8.32 11.36 -0.46
CA PHE A 195 8.12 12.76 -0.81
C PHE A 195 9.39 13.50 -1.28
N PRO A 196 10.56 13.40 -0.62
CA PRO A 196 11.80 14.03 -1.11
C PRO A 196 12.18 13.57 -2.52
N PHE A 197 11.99 12.29 -2.83
CA PHE A 197 12.24 11.74 -4.17
C PHE A 197 11.30 12.35 -5.21
N ALA A 198 10.04 12.61 -4.86
CA ALA A 198 9.10 13.26 -5.75
C ALA A 198 9.49 14.72 -6.04
N LEU A 199 9.90 15.49 -5.02
CA LEU A 199 10.43 16.84 -5.23
C LEU A 199 11.65 16.83 -6.15
N ALA A 200 12.61 15.93 -5.88
CA ALA A 200 13.80 15.76 -6.70
C ALA A 200 13.44 15.40 -8.15
N ALA A 201 12.45 14.51 -8.35
CA ALA A 201 11.99 14.12 -9.68
C ALA A 201 11.34 15.29 -10.45
N VAL A 202 10.57 16.17 -9.78
CA VAL A 202 9.99 17.37 -10.41
C VAL A 202 11.10 18.33 -10.85
N VAL A 203 12.07 18.60 -9.96
CA VAL A 203 13.21 19.49 -10.27
C VAL A 203 14.08 18.90 -11.38
N ALA A 204 14.43 17.62 -11.29
CA ALA A 204 15.21 16.91 -12.31
C ALA A 204 14.49 16.92 -13.66
N SER A 205 13.16 16.74 -13.67
CA SER A 205 12.36 16.85 -14.90
C SER A 205 12.48 18.23 -15.54
N ALA A 206 12.44 19.31 -14.74
CA ALA A 206 12.60 20.67 -15.24
C ALA A 206 14.00 20.92 -15.82
N VAL A 207 15.05 20.41 -15.17
CA VAL A 207 16.44 20.51 -15.64
C VAL A 207 16.63 19.75 -16.95
N VAL A 208 16.27 18.45 -16.96
CA VAL A 208 16.47 17.55 -18.10
C VAL A 208 15.66 17.98 -19.32
N LEU A 209 14.44 18.52 -19.12
CA LEU A 209 13.59 18.98 -20.22
C LEU A 209 13.77 20.45 -20.59
N TYR A 210 14.65 21.19 -19.93
CA TYR A 210 14.92 22.57 -20.27
C TYR A 210 15.35 22.76 -21.73
N PRO A 211 16.22 21.91 -22.34
CA PRO A 211 16.58 22.03 -23.76
C PRO A 211 15.38 21.93 -24.72
N ALA A 212 14.35 21.14 -24.34
CA ALA A 212 13.16 20.91 -25.15
C ALA A 212 12.04 21.94 -24.91
N THR A 213 11.92 22.47 -23.70
CA THR A 213 10.78 23.31 -23.29
C THR A 213 11.15 24.77 -23.08
N ARG A 214 12.42 25.06 -22.75
CA ARG A 214 12.91 26.35 -22.27
C ARG A 214 12.12 26.88 -21.06
N ARG A 215 11.55 25.98 -20.27
CA ARG A 215 10.65 26.28 -19.15
C ARG A 215 11.10 25.55 -17.90
N TRP A 216 11.11 26.26 -16.78
CA TRP A 216 11.35 25.72 -15.44
C TRP A 216 10.43 26.39 -14.41
N ARG A 217 10.16 27.68 -14.57
CA ARG A 217 9.21 28.46 -13.75
C ARG A 217 7.83 27.79 -13.53
N PRO A 218 7.21 27.13 -14.53
CA PRO A 218 5.88 26.54 -14.36
C PRO A 218 5.75 25.47 -13.27
N VAL A 219 6.86 24.85 -12.85
CA VAL A 219 6.85 23.86 -11.77
C VAL A 219 7.21 24.44 -10.40
N LEU A 220 7.78 25.65 -10.33
CA LEU A 220 8.17 26.25 -9.05
C LEU A 220 6.98 26.59 -8.17
N VAL A 221 5.96 27.26 -8.73
CA VAL A 221 4.78 27.68 -7.97
C VAL A 221 4.06 26.46 -7.36
N PRO A 222 3.82 25.37 -8.10
CA PRO A 222 3.30 24.13 -7.53
C PRO A 222 4.16 23.48 -6.42
N LEU A 223 5.46 23.75 -6.39
CA LEU A 223 6.36 23.21 -5.36
C LEU A 223 6.32 24.01 -4.06
N LEU A 224 5.90 25.29 -4.09
CA LEU A 224 5.95 26.15 -2.90
C LEU A 224 5.10 25.60 -1.73
N PRO A 225 3.79 25.31 -1.88
CA PRO A 225 3.00 24.80 -0.76
C PRO A 225 3.54 23.49 -0.15
N PRO A 226 3.86 22.43 -0.92
CA PRO A 226 4.37 21.18 -0.34
C PRO A 226 5.76 21.34 0.28
N VAL A 227 6.64 22.19 -0.25
CA VAL A 227 7.96 22.46 0.36
C VAL A 227 7.81 23.20 1.68
N VAL A 228 6.94 24.21 1.77
CA VAL A 228 6.64 24.90 3.02
C VAL A 228 6.06 23.93 4.05
N LEU A 229 5.09 23.09 3.64
CA LEU A 229 4.53 22.05 4.51
C LEU A 229 5.62 21.10 5.04
N PHE A 230 6.51 20.64 4.16
CA PHE A 230 7.62 19.77 4.55
C PHE A 230 8.60 20.46 5.49
N ALA A 231 8.88 21.75 5.27
CA ALA A 231 9.73 22.54 6.17
C ALA A 231 9.11 22.67 7.56
N ILE A 232 7.82 23.01 7.66
CA ILE A 232 7.09 23.05 8.94
C ILE A 232 7.15 21.67 9.62
N TRP A 233 6.85 20.60 8.88
CA TRP A 233 6.92 19.25 9.41
C TRP A 233 8.32 18.87 9.90
N TRP A 234 9.37 19.25 9.17
CA TRP A 234 10.75 18.96 9.54
C TRP A 234 11.07 19.45 10.96
N TRP A 235 10.52 20.60 11.36
CA TRP A 235 10.69 21.15 12.71
C TRP A 235 9.78 20.50 13.76
N LEU A 236 8.63 19.96 13.37
CA LEU A 236 7.64 19.38 14.29
C LEU A 236 7.78 17.86 14.48
N ARG A 237 8.51 17.16 13.59
CA ARG A 237 8.56 15.70 13.59
C ARG A 237 9.20 15.15 14.87
N PRO A 238 8.73 14.00 15.39
CA PRO A 238 9.30 13.43 16.60
C PRO A 238 10.67 12.79 16.31
N PRO A 239 11.58 12.73 17.31
CA PRO A 239 12.91 12.12 17.15
C PRO A 239 12.89 10.66 16.68
N ALA A 240 11.82 9.92 17.02
CA ALA A 240 11.60 8.53 16.57
C ALA A 240 11.61 8.36 15.04
N LEU A 241 11.33 9.42 14.28
CA LEU A 241 11.38 9.40 12.81
C LEU A 241 12.77 9.68 12.22
N ALA A 242 13.73 10.19 13.01
CA ALA A 242 15.06 10.56 12.54
C ALA A 242 16.04 9.37 12.40
N GLY A 243 15.57 8.14 12.62
CA GLY A 243 16.34 6.91 12.81
C GLY A 243 17.67 6.78 12.06
N GLU A 244 18.66 6.19 12.73
CA GLU A 244 19.99 6.00 12.16
C GLU A 244 19.94 5.08 10.94
N MET A 245 20.57 5.53 9.85
CA MET A 245 20.66 4.82 8.58
C MET A 245 21.72 3.71 8.59
N GLY A 246 22.67 3.78 9.53
CA GLY A 246 23.84 2.90 9.52
C GLY A 246 24.77 3.14 8.31
N PRO A 247 25.82 2.32 8.16
CA PRO A 247 26.74 2.44 7.03
C PRO A 247 26.06 1.99 5.74
N LEU A 248 26.25 2.79 4.69
CA LEU A 248 25.81 2.46 3.33
C LEU A 248 26.85 1.54 2.68
N GLN A 249 26.40 0.38 2.19
CA GLN A 249 27.25 -0.64 1.56
C GLN A 249 26.62 -1.12 0.26
N LEU A 250 27.43 -1.39 -0.76
CA LEU A 250 26.96 -1.92 -2.03
C LEU A 250 26.76 -3.44 -1.94
N HIS A 251 25.54 -3.92 -2.21
CA HIS A 251 25.17 -5.33 -2.16
C HIS A 251 24.69 -5.85 -3.53
N LEU A 252 25.64 -6.20 -4.40
CA LEU A 252 25.34 -6.71 -5.75
C LEU A 252 24.67 -8.10 -5.72
N ASP A 253 24.93 -8.89 -4.69
CA ASP A 253 24.30 -10.19 -4.41
C ASP A 253 22.76 -10.10 -4.33
N ARG A 254 22.21 -8.91 -4.06
CA ARG A 254 20.77 -8.70 -4.01
C ARG A 254 20.10 -8.85 -5.39
N MET A 255 20.83 -8.77 -6.49
CA MET A 255 20.24 -8.98 -7.82
C MET A 255 19.54 -10.34 -7.96
N ASP A 256 20.03 -11.36 -7.26
CA ASP A 256 19.41 -12.69 -7.24
C ASP A 256 18.07 -12.73 -6.50
N GLN A 257 17.78 -11.70 -5.70
CA GLN A 257 16.56 -11.58 -4.90
C GLN A 257 15.44 -10.82 -5.62
N VAL A 258 15.71 -10.17 -6.75
CA VAL A 258 14.76 -9.30 -7.47
C VAL A 258 13.47 -10.04 -7.78
N GLY A 259 13.56 -11.21 -8.42
CA GLY A 259 12.37 -12.00 -8.77
C GLY A 259 11.54 -12.38 -7.55
N ARG A 260 12.22 -12.74 -6.45
CA ARG A 260 11.57 -13.09 -5.18
C ARG A 260 10.83 -11.90 -4.57
N LEU A 261 11.46 -10.73 -4.53
CA LEU A 261 10.86 -9.54 -3.91
C LEU A 261 9.70 -8.97 -4.70
N LEU A 262 9.73 -9.11 -6.03
CA LEU A 262 8.66 -8.61 -6.90
C LEU A 262 7.45 -9.55 -6.98
N TYR A 263 7.65 -10.88 -6.99
CA TYR A 263 6.57 -11.82 -7.36
C TYR A 263 6.48 -13.12 -6.54
N ARG A 264 7.31 -13.33 -5.51
CA ARG A 264 7.17 -14.49 -4.61
C ARG A 264 6.64 -14.05 -3.27
N SER A 265 5.35 -13.79 -3.20
CA SER A 265 4.65 -13.47 -1.95
C SER A 265 3.99 -14.70 -1.32
N LEU A 266 3.82 -15.77 -2.10
CA LEU A 266 3.14 -17.01 -1.75
C LEU A 266 4.07 -18.22 -1.89
N ARG A 267 3.79 -19.26 -1.11
CA ARG A 267 4.32 -20.62 -1.19
C ARG A 267 3.42 -21.47 -2.10
N ASP A 268 3.02 -20.89 -3.22
CA ASP A 268 2.20 -21.53 -4.25
C ASP A 268 2.98 -21.50 -5.57
N PRO A 269 3.39 -22.66 -6.13
CA PRO A 269 4.10 -22.70 -7.41
C PRO A 269 3.35 -22.00 -8.55
N ALA A 270 2.01 -21.94 -8.49
CA ALA A 270 1.20 -21.24 -9.48
C ALA A 270 1.51 -19.73 -9.53
N GLU A 271 1.94 -19.11 -8.44
CA GLU A 271 2.35 -17.69 -8.42
C GLU A 271 3.56 -17.46 -9.34
N GLN A 272 4.55 -18.35 -9.27
CA GLN A 272 5.73 -18.26 -10.13
C GLN A 272 5.37 -18.46 -11.61
N VAL A 273 4.48 -19.42 -11.92
CA VAL A 273 4.01 -19.66 -13.29
C VAL A 273 3.25 -18.43 -13.81
N ALA A 274 2.35 -17.86 -13.03
CA ALA A 274 1.59 -16.66 -13.38
C ALA A 274 2.51 -15.44 -13.56
N ALA A 275 3.53 -15.28 -12.71
CA ALA A 275 4.51 -14.21 -12.82
C ALA A 275 5.37 -14.35 -14.09
N THR A 276 5.86 -15.55 -14.40
CA THR A 276 6.61 -15.82 -15.64
C THR A 276 5.74 -15.52 -16.86
N TRP A 277 4.49 -15.99 -16.87
CA TRP A 277 3.51 -15.66 -17.91
C TRP A 277 3.37 -14.15 -18.10
N ALA A 278 3.15 -13.41 -17.00
CA ALA A 278 2.96 -11.97 -17.07
C ALA A 278 4.18 -11.26 -17.67
N TRP A 279 5.38 -11.68 -17.27
CA TRP A 279 6.64 -11.16 -17.81
C TRP A 279 6.83 -11.47 -19.29
N ASP A 280 6.53 -12.68 -19.73
CA ASP A 280 6.74 -13.07 -21.11
C ASP A 280 5.75 -12.35 -22.05
N VAL A 281 4.48 -12.22 -21.63
CA VAL A 281 3.51 -11.39 -22.34
C VAL A 281 3.97 -9.92 -22.38
N LEU A 282 4.47 -9.37 -21.26
CA LEU A 282 4.99 -8.00 -21.22
C LEU A 282 6.18 -7.80 -22.16
N LYS A 283 7.17 -8.71 -22.15
CA LYS A 283 8.35 -8.67 -23.02
C LYS A 283 7.96 -8.74 -24.49
N VAL A 284 7.14 -9.72 -24.88
CA VAL A 284 6.68 -9.89 -26.26
C VAL A 284 5.90 -8.65 -26.71
N THR A 285 5.00 -8.14 -25.85
CA THR A 285 4.23 -6.93 -26.16
C THR A 285 5.12 -5.70 -26.28
N ALA A 286 6.13 -5.54 -25.41
CA ALA A 286 7.07 -4.44 -25.46
C ALA A 286 7.93 -4.46 -26.74
N LEU A 287 8.43 -5.64 -27.14
CA LEU A 287 9.16 -5.83 -28.39
C LEU A 287 8.27 -5.56 -29.61
N GLY A 288 7.03 -6.08 -29.60
CA GLY A 288 6.05 -5.81 -30.64
C GLY A 288 5.71 -4.32 -30.74
N LEU A 289 5.54 -3.64 -29.62
CA LEU A 289 5.34 -2.19 -29.57
C LEU A 289 6.54 -1.42 -30.13
N ALA A 290 7.77 -1.85 -29.83
CA ALA A 290 8.98 -1.22 -30.35
C ALA A 290 9.08 -1.40 -31.88
N ALA A 291 8.83 -2.60 -32.39
CA ALA A 291 8.81 -2.89 -33.82
C ALA A 291 7.72 -2.06 -34.54
N LEU A 292 6.50 -2.03 -34.00
CA LEU A 292 5.41 -1.22 -34.55
C LEU A 292 5.71 0.28 -34.51
N PHE A 293 6.39 0.74 -33.45
CA PHE A 293 6.80 2.13 -33.32
C PHE A 293 7.81 2.51 -34.41
N ALA A 294 8.77 1.62 -34.72
CA ALA A 294 9.73 1.78 -35.80
C ALA A 294 9.06 1.74 -37.19
N VAL A 295 8.25 0.71 -37.47
CA VAL A 295 7.57 0.52 -38.77
C VAL A 295 6.59 1.66 -39.08
N GLN A 296 5.91 2.21 -38.08
CA GLN A 296 5.03 3.37 -38.25
C GLN A 296 5.79 4.68 -38.51
N GLY A 297 7.12 4.64 -38.66
CA GLY A 297 7.97 5.80 -38.91
C GLY A 297 7.85 6.83 -37.81
N ARG A 298 7.59 6.44 -36.55
CA ARG A 298 7.27 7.43 -35.50
C ARG A 298 8.43 8.35 -35.15
N LEU A 299 9.64 8.02 -35.61
CA LEU A 299 10.84 8.84 -35.47
C LEU A 299 11.08 9.77 -36.68
N SER A 300 10.45 9.50 -37.83
CA SER A 300 10.67 10.30 -39.04
C SER A 300 9.97 11.66 -38.95
N GLY A 301 10.59 12.68 -39.55
CA GLY A 301 10.02 14.05 -39.63
C GLY A 301 9.89 14.79 -38.28
N ARG A 302 10.46 14.27 -37.19
CA ARG A 302 10.40 14.95 -35.88
C ARG A 302 11.30 16.18 -35.86
N ARG A 303 10.77 17.28 -35.31
CA ARG A 303 11.54 18.49 -35.04
C ARG A 303 12.57 18.21 -33.92
N ARG A 304 13.67 18.96 -33.90
CA ARG A 304 14.71 18.88 -32.83
C ARG A 304 14.11 18.94 -31.42
N ARG A 305 13.06 19.75 -31.24
CA ARG A 305 12.32 19.87 -29.98
C ARG A 305 11.65 18.55 -29.55
N ASP A 306 11.04 17.82 -30.47
CA ASP A 306 10.36 16.56 -30.16
C ASP A 306 11.35 15.42 -29.90
N TRP A 307 12.53 15.46 -30.53
CA TRP A 307 13.65 14.60 -30.18
C TRP A 307 14.18 14.88 -28.77
N ALA A 308 14.45 16.14 -28.46
CA ALA A 308 14.91 16.55 -27.13
C ALA A 308 13.88 16.19 -26.04
N TRP A 309 12.59 16.34 -26.34
CA TRP A 309 11.51 15.89 -25.45
C TRP A 309 11.55 14.37 -25.23
N GLY A 310 11.60 13.59 -26.31
CA GLY A 310 11.64 12.13 -26.26
C GLY A 310 12.84 11.59 -25.49
N ALA A 311 14.03 12.13 -25.73
CA ALA A 311 15.24 11.80 -24.99
C ALA A 311 15.12 12.21 -23.51
N GLY A 312 14.62 13.42 -23.25
CA GLY A 312 14.47 13.93 -21.89
C GLY A 312 13.53 13.09 -21.03
N VAL A 313 12.38 12.65 -21.56
CA VAL A 313 11.47 11.76 -20.80
C VAL A 313 12.09 10.38 -20.53
N ILE A 314 12.91 9.86 -21.44
CA ILE A 314 13.66 8.61 -21.23
C ILE A 314 14.69 8.81 -20.11
N VAL A 315 15.47 9.89 -20.17
CA VAL A 315 16.49 10.23 -19.15
C VAL A 315 15.86 10.42 -17.78
N VAL A 316 14.72 11.13 -17.68
CA VAL A 316 13.99 11.29 -16.41
C VAL A 316 13.55 9.93 -15.86
N THR A 317 12.99 9.07 -16.72
CA THR A 317 12.49 7.74 -16.32
C THR A 317 13.64 6.85 -15.86
N LEU A 318 14.72 6.76 -16.65
CA LEU A 318 15.92 6.01 -16.31
C LEU A 318 16.62 6.55 -15.07
N GLY A 319 16.67 7.88 -14.90
CA GLY A 319 17.23 8.52 -13.72
C GLY A 319 16.46 8.16 -12.46
N CYS A 320 15.13 8.24 -12.49
CA CYS A 320 14.29 7.86 -11.36
C CYS A 320 14.42 6.36 -11.03
N ALA A 321 14.30 5.49 -12.05
CA ALA A 321 14.43 4.05 -11.86
C ALA A 321 15.84 3.66 -11.38
N GLY A 322 16.88 4.30 -11.92
CA GLY A 322 18.28 4.11 -11.55
C GLY A 322 18.57 4.53 -10.11
N VAL A 323 18.03 5.67 -9.65
CA VAL A 323 18.12 6.08 -8.25
C VAL A 323 17.51 5.02 -7.34
N PHE A 324 16.30 4.52 -7.64
CA PHE A 324 15.69 3.47 -6.81
C PHE A 324 16.45 2.15 -6.88
N LEU A 325 17.06 1.80 -8.02
CA LEU A 325 17.93 0.63 -8.11
C LEU A 325 19.20 0.79 -7.25
N VAL A 326 19.82 1.96 -7.25
CA VAL A 326 20.96 2.24 -6.38
C VAL A 326 20.55 2.15 -4.91
N LEU A 327 19.41 2.72 -4.54
CA LEU A 327 18.91 2.63 -3.16
C LEU A 327 18.59 1.18 -2.77
N TYR A 328 18.08 0.36 -3.69
CA TYR A 328 17.91 -1.07 -3.46
C TYR A 328 19.24 -1.78 -3.13
N LEU A 329 20.31 -1.42 -3.83
CA LEU A 329 21.63 -2.01 -3.66
C LEU A 329 22.35 -1.49 -2.42
N VAL A 330 22.00 -0.30 -1.92
CA VAL A 330 22.79 0.43 -0.92
C VAL A 330 22.11 0.58 0.44
N LEU A 331 20.77 0.71 0.48
CA LEU A 331 20.06 0.90 1.75
C LEU A 331 20.04 -0.40 2.59
N PRO A 332 19.96 -0.29 3.93
CA PRO A 332 19.83 -1.46 4.80
C PRO A 332 18.41 -2.03 4.79
N MET A 333 18.21 -3.18 5.41
CA MET A 333 16.87 -3.75 5.66
C MET A 333 16.06 -2.86 6.61
N GLN A 334 16.72 -2.15 7.52
CA GLN A 334 16.10 -1.35 8.57
C GLN A 334 16.82 -0.01 8.76
N ILE A 335 16.08 1.08 8.93
CA ILE A 335 16.58 2.42 9.31
C ILE A 335 15.80 2.86 10.55
N GLY A 336 16.45 2.91 11.72
CA GLY A 336 15.75 3.07 12.99
C GLY A 336 14.60 2.07 13.15
N LEU A 337 13.35 2.55 13.17
CA LEU A 337 12.13 1.72 13.31
C LEU A 337 11.52 1.31 11.97
N TRP A 338 12.03 1.84 10.86
CA TRP A 338 11.54 1.57 9.52
C TRP A 338 12.13 0.26 9.05
N TRP A 339 11.30 -0.78 8.94
CA TRP A 339 11.75 -2.09 8.45
C TRP A 339 11.37 -2.29 6.99
N TYR A 340 12.03 -3.23 6.31
CA TYR A 340 11.81 -3.54 4.88
C TYR A 340 12.12 -2.37 3.95
N VAL A 341 13.21 -1.63 4.23
CA VAL A 341 13.57 -0.40 3.49
C VAL A 341 14.06 -0.71 2.09
N TYR A 342 15.21 -1.36 1.91
CA TYR A 342 15.72 -1.61 0.54
C TYR A 342 14.75 -2.40 -0.36
N PRO A 343 13.99 -3.43 0.11
CA PRO A 343 13.11 -4.19 -0.77
C PRO A 343 11.99 -3.37 -1.43
N ARG A 344 11.62 -2.24 -0.82
CA ARG A 344 10.68 -1.28 -1.43
C ARG A 344 11.23 -0.66 -2.70
N GLU A 345 12.53 -0.45 -2.76
CA GLU A 345 13.16 0.32 -3.82
C GLU A 345 13.31 -0.48 -5.12
N ILE A 346 13.47 -1.81 -5.08
CA ILE A 346 13.42 -2.62 -6.32
C ILE A 346 12.03 -2.61 -6.97
N THR A 347 10.97 -2.63 -6.15
CA THR A 347 9.59 -2.49 -6.67
C THR A 347 9.41 -1.12 -7.32
N SER A 348 9.98 -0.08 -6.71
CA SER A 348 9.89 1.30 -7.23
C SER A 348 10.67 1.47 -8.53
N ALA A 349 11.88 0.90 -8.61
CA ALA A 349 12.71 0.88 -9.80
C ALA A 349 12.00 0.17 -10.96
N ALA A 350 11.50 -1.04 -10.73
CA ALA A 350 10.81 -1.84 -11.74
C ALA A 350 9.51 -1.16 -12.20
N PHE A 351 8.72 -0.60 -11.28
CA PHE A 351 7.47 0.08 -11.58
C PHE A 351 7.68 1.35 -12.41
N VAL A 352 8.60 2.23 -12.02
CA VAL A 352 8.92 3.44 -12.78
C VAL A 352 9.54 3.10 -14.13
N GLY A 353 10.36 2.03 -14.19
CA GLY A 353 10.94 1.49 -15.41
C GLY A 353 9.92 1.13 -16.49
N LEU A 354 8.68 0.80 -16.12
CA LEU A 354 7.59 0.58 -17.09
C LEU A 354 7.31 1.80 -17.97
N GLY A 355 7.69 3.01 -17.51
CA GLY A 355 7.64 4.23 -18.31
C GLY A 355 8.41 4.16 -19.64
N LEU A 356 9.36 3.23 -19.75
CA LEU A 356 10.16 3.02 -20.96
C LEU A 356 9.40 2.31 -22.10
N LEU A 357 8.23 1.72 -21.82
CA LEU A 357 7.42 1.06 -22.84
C LEU A 357 7.11 2.00 -24.02
N PRO A 358 7.25 1.55 -25.29
CA PRO A 358 6.85 2.36 -26.43
C PRO A 358 5.34 2.65 -26.42
N ASP A 359 4.93 3.70 -27.12
CA ASP A 359 3.52 4.10 -27.17
C ASP A 359 2.65 3.13 -28.01
N LEU A 360 1.37 3.03 -27.67
CA LEU A 360 0.41 2.19 -28.38
C LEU A 360 0.27 2.58 -29.86
N PRO A 361 -0.03 1.64 -30.77
CA PRO A 361 -0.19 1.90 -32.20
C PRO A 361 -1.33 2.91 -32.50
N ARG A 362 -1.25 3.52 -33.68
CA ARG A 362 -2.26 4.50 -34.14
C ARG A 362 -3.55 3.83 -34.58
N GLN A 363 -3.45 2.63 -35.16
CA GLN A 363 -4.59 1.85 -35.64
C GLN A 363 -5.42 1.33 -34.47
N GLY A 364 -6.74 1.58 -34.52
CA GLY A 364 -7.65 1.29 -33.40
C GLY A 364 -7.76 -0.19 -33.03
N VAL A 365 -7.87 -1.08 -34.02
CA VAL A 365 -7.97 -2.54 -33.79
C VAL A 365 -6.71 -3.08 -33.13
N LEU A 366 -5.53 -2.76 -33.69
CA LEU A 366 -4.25 -3.21 -33.13
C LEU A 366 -4.01 -2.64 -31.72
N ARG A 367 -4.46 -1.41 -31.47
CA ARG A 367 -4.43 -0.81 -30.13
C ARG A 367 -5.28 -1.61 -29.15
N VAL A 368 -6.51 -1.96 -29.50
CA VAL A 368 -7.38 -2.79 -28.66
C VAL A 368 -6.75 -4.16 -28.43
N ALA A 369 -6.22 -4.81 -29.47
CA ALA A 369 -5.57 -6.11 -29.34
C ALA A 369 -4.40 -6.08 -28.36
N ILE A 370 -3.54 -5.05 -28.45
CA ILE A 370 -2.41 -4.90 -27.52
C ILE A 370 -2.90 -4.59 -26.10
N VAL A 371 -3.90 -3.71 -25.93
CA VAL A 371 -4.47 -3.43 -24.60
C VAL A 371 -5.11 -4.69 -24.01
N ALA A 372 -5.79 -5.49 -24.82
CA ALA A 372 -6.35 -6.77 -24.40
C ALA A 372 -5.25 -7.74 -23.95
N ALA A 373 -4.13 -7.85 -24.69
CA ALA A 373 -2.98 -8.66 -24.29
C ALA A 373 -2.37 -8.19 -22.96
N LEU A 374 -2.22 -6.87 -22.75
CA LEU A 374 -1.74 -6.29 -21.49
C LEU A 374 -2.75 -6.46 -20.33
N CYS A 375 -4.05 -6.51 -20.61
CA CYS A 375 -5.06 -6.86 -19.59
C CYS A 375 -4.96 -8.36 -19.24
N TRP A 376 -4.80 -9.21 -20.26
CA TRP A 376 -4.71 -10.66 -20.11
C TRP A 376 -3.47 -11.11 -19.34
N MET A 377 -2.34 -10.41 -19.53
CA MET A 377 -1.08 -10.58 -18.79
C MET A 377 -1.27 -10.78 -17.28
N VAL A 378 -2.19 -10.03 -16.66
CA VAL A 378 -2.36 -10.00 -15.19
C VAL A 378 -3.48 -10.88 -14.67
N VAL A 379 -4.27 -11.50 -15.55
CA VAL A 379 -5.40 -12.35 -15.15
C VAL A 379 -4.95 -13.60 -14.37
N PRO A 380 -3.92 -14.36 -14.80
CA PRO A 380 -3.44 -15.51 -14.04
C PRO A 380 -2.95 -15.12 -12.64
N LEU A 381 -2.24 -13.99 -12.52
CA LEU A 381 -1.76 -13.50 -11.22
C LEU A 381 -2.95 -13.18 -10.30
N GLY A 382 -3.97 -12.47 -10.81
CA GLY A 382 -5.20 -12.21 -10.08
C GLY A 382 -5.91 -13.49 -9.62
N SER A 383 -5.98 -14.51 -10.49
CA SER A 383 -6.59 -15.81 -10.16
C SER A 383 -5.86 -16.51 -9.01
N VAL A 384 -4.53 -16.58 -9.07
CA VAL A 384 -3.72 -17.22 -8.02
C VAL A 384 -3.94 -16.53 -6.67
N VAL A 385 -3.98 -15.20 -6.64
CA VAL A 385 -4.22 -14.45 -5.40
C VAL A 385 -5.64 -14.70 -4.88
N ILE A 386 -6.65 -14.65 -5.76
CA ILE A 386 -8.05 -14.96 -5.42
C ILE A 386 -8.16 -16.35 -4.77
N ASP A 387 -7.56 -17.37 -5.37
CA ASP A 387 -7.65 -18.75 -4.88
C ASP A 387 -6.94 -18.92 -3.53
N ASN A 388 -5.79 -18.28 -3.35
CA ASN A 388 -5.09 -18.29 -2.07
C ASN A 388 -5.83 -17.51 -0.97
N TYR A 389 -6.51 -16.43 -1.33
CA TYR A 389 -7.35 -15.68 -0.39
C TYR A 389 -8.58 -16.47 0.02
N ARG A 390 -9.23 -17.20 -0.89
CA ARG A 390 -10.32 -18.13 -0.56
C ARG A 390 -9.88 -19.23 0.41
N LYS A 391 -8.74 -19.87 0.12
CA LYS A 391 -8.14 -20.88 1.03
C LYS A 391 -7.87 -20.30 2.41
N PHE A 392 -7.40 -19.06 2.49
CA PHE A 392 -7.16 -18.38 3.75
C PHE A 392 -8.45 -17.99 4.49
N ASP A 393 -9.49 -17.60 3.75
CA ASP A 393 -10.82 -17.32 4.30
C ASP A 393 -11.38 -18.55 5.03
N ASP A 394 -11.26 -19.74 4.40
CA ASP A 394 -11.66 -21.01 5.01
C ASP A 394 -10.96 -21.28 6.35
N VAL A 395 -9.66 -20.99 6.42
CA VAL A 395 -8.84 -21.19 7.63
C VAL A 395 -9.11 -20.13 8.70
N THR A 396 -9.74 -19.00 8.35
CA THR A 396 -10.06 -17.90 9.28
C THR A 396 -11.54 -17.84 9.69
N ARG A 397 -12.37 -18.81 9.28
CA ARG A 397 -13.75 -18.96 9.77
C ARG A 397 -13.80 -19.12 11.30
N ASP A 398 -12.90 -19.92 11.87
CA ASP A 398 -12.75 -20.11 13.32
C ASP A 398 -12.44 -18.79 14.05
N PHE A 399 -11.58 -17.95 13.45
CA PHE A 399 -11.25 -16.64 14.01
C PHE A 399 -12.49 -15.74 14.03
N THR A 400 -13.29 -15.75 12.97
CA THR A 400 -14.55 -15.00 12.93
C THR A 400 -15.47 -15.43 14.08
N ALA A 401 -15.74 -16.73 14.20
CA ALA A 401 -16.65 -17.28 15.20
C ALA A 401 -16.21 -17.01 16.64
N ILE A 402 -14.89 -17.01 16.91
CA ILE A 402 -14.39 -16.73 18.27
C ILE A 402 -14.27 -15.23 18.55
N ALA A 403 -13.97 -14.40 17.55
CA ALA A 403 -13.93 -12.94 17.69
C ALA A 403 -15.30 -12.38 18.08
N ASP A 404 -16.38 -13.03 17.61
CA ASP A 404 -17.75 -12.65 17.95
C ASP A 404 -18.13 -12.88 19.42
N GLN A 405 -17.33 -13.65 20.16
CA GLN A 405 -17.52 -13.91 21.58
C GLN A 405 -16.72 -12.98 22.48
N VAL A 406 -15.86 -12.13 21.90
CA VAL A 406 -15.13 -11.11 22.65
C VAL A 406 -16.06 -9.93 22.93
N PRO A 407 -16.17 -9.44 24.18
CA PRO A 407 -17.06 -8.34 24.52
C PRO A 407 -16.58 -7.00 23.93
N GLN A 408 -17.42 -5.97 24.04
CA GLN A 408 -17.06 -4.59 23.74
C GLN A 408 -15.91 -4.12 24.63
N ALA A 409 -14.98 -3.37 24.04
CA ALA A 409 -13.81 -2.76 24.68
C ALA A 409 -13.01 -3.69 25.63
N PRO A 410 -12.57 -4.87 25.16
CA PRO A 410 -11.85 -5.81 25.99
C PRO A 410 -10.44 -5.28 26.31
N LYS A 411 -9.92 -5.61 27.50
CA LYS A 411 -8.47 -5.62 27.71
C LYS A 411 -7.91 -6.93 27.18
N LEU A 412 -7.61 -6.97 25.87
CA LEU A 412 -7.29 -8.18 25.14
C LEU A 412 -5.78 -8.42 25.02
N CYS A 413 -5.31 -9.51 25.63
CA CYS A 413 -4.01 -10.07 25.31
C CYS A 413 -4.17 -11.10 24.19
N TYR A 414 -3.33 -11.04 23.16
CA TYR A 414 -3.35 -12.06 22.11
C TYR A 414 -1.99 -12.75 21.96
N LEU A 415 -2.03 -14.05 21.69
CA LEU A 415 -0.85 -14.91 21.58
C LEU A 415 -1.00 -15.84 20.37
N ILE A 416 -0.17 -15.65 19.35
CA ILE A 416 -0.23 -16.42 18.10
C ILE A 416 0.94 -17.40 18.05
N PHE A 417 0.72 -18.65 18.45
CA PHE A 417 1.76 -19.68 18.42
C PHE A 417 1.80 -20.47 17.12
N ASP A 418 0.63 -20.69 16.53
CA ASP A 418 0.53 -21.32 15.22
C ASP A 418 0.51 -20.24 14.13
N HIS A 419 1.32 -20.43 13.09
CA HIS A 419 1.38 -19.59 11.89
C HIS A 419 1.07 -20.38 10.61
N SER A 420 0.77 -21.67 10.74
CA SER A 420 0.47 -22.54 9.61
C SER A 420 -0.95 -22.33 9.08
N GLY A 421 -1.24 -22.88 7.89
CA GLY A 421 -2.57 -22.81 7.25
C GLY A 421 -2.74 -21.63 6.27
N SER A 422 -1.66 -20.91 5.97
CA SER A 422 -1.63 -19.91 4.91
C SER A 422 -0.50 -20.24 3.95
N THR A 423 -0.69 -19.94 2.66
CA THR A 423 0.38 -20.01 1.66
C THR A 423 1.25 -18.76 1.66
N ALA A 424 0.89 -17.68 2.37
CA ALA A 424 1.70 -16.48 2.42
C ALA A 424 3.11 -16.77 2.96
N ILE A 425 4.13 -16.09 2.41
CA ILE A 425 5.51 -16.19 2.92
C ILE A 425 5.64 -15.44 4.25
N ASN A 426 4.94 -14.32 4.38
CA ASN A 426 4.71 -13.61 5.64
C ASN A 426 3.64 -14.34 6.49
N THR A 427 3.42 -13.87 7.71
CA THR A 427 2.38 -14.44 8.59
C THR A 427 1.15 -13.54 8.65
N PRO A 428 0.05 -13.86 7.95
CA PRO A 428 -1.17 -13.07 8.00
C PRO A 428 -1.94 -13.23 9.33
N PHE A 429 -1.63 -14.25 10.14
CA PHE A 429 -2.31 -14.51 11.41
C PHE A 429 -1.89 -13.61 12.57
N ILE A 430 -0.67 -13.08 12.50
CA ILE A 430 0.02 -12.48 13.67
C ILE A 430 -0.70 -11.24 14.21
N HIS A 431 -1.37 -10.49 13.34
CA HIS A 431 -2.11 -9.28 13.70
C HIS A 431 -3.62 -9.43 13.57
N LEU A 432 -4.16 -10.60 13.17
CA LEU A 432 -5.61 -10.82 13.05
C LEU A 432 -6.42 -10.29 14.25
N PRO A 433 -5.99 -10.50 15.52
CA PRO A 433 -6.70 -9.98 16.69
C PRO A 433 -6.92 -8.46 16.70
N ALA A 434 -6.15 -7.67 15.94
CA ALA A 434 -6.38 -6.23 15.81
C ALA A 434 -7.71 -5.90 15.12
N TYR A 435 -8.30 -6.81 14.34
CA TYR A 435 -9.69 -6.65 13.87
C TYR A 435 -10.69 -6.62 15.02
N VAL A 436 -10.43 -7.30 16.14
CA VAL A 436 -11.30 -7.22 17.32
C VAL A 436 -11.30 -5.80 17.86
N GLN A 437 -10.14 -5.15 17.97
CA GLN A 437 -10.06 -3.74 18.39
C GLN A 437 -10.70 -2.81 17.35
N ALA A 438 -10.57 -3.12 16.05
CA ALA A 438 -11.21 -2.34 15.00
C ALA A 438 -12.76 -2.35 15.09
N ASP A 439 -13.34 -3.49 15.48
CA ASP A 439 -14.80 -3.67 15.56
C ASP A 439 -15.38 -3.32 16.94
N ARG A 440 -14.60 -3.46 18.02
CA ARG A 440 -15.08 -3.42 19.42
C ARG A 440 -14.34 -2.45 20.33
N GLY A 441 -13.27 -1.81 19.86
CA GLY A 441 -12.43 -0.93 20.69
C GLY A 441 -11.61 -1.67 21.73
N GLY A 442 -11.29 -1.00 22.84
CA GLY A 442 -10.51 -1.57 23.93
C GLY A 442 -9.01 -1.62 23.66
N TRP A 443 -8.32 -2.50 24.36
CA TRP A 443 -6.86 -2.55 24.46
C TRP A 443 -6.28 -3.82 23.85
N LEU A 444 -5.09 -3.72 23.28
CA LEU A 444 -4.33 -4.85 22.77
C LEU A 444 -3.01 -5.02 23.52
N SER A 445 -2.55 -6.26 23.67
CA SER A 445 -1.20 -6.53 24.18
C SER A 445 -0.09 -5.97 23.31
N PHE A 446 -0.29 -5.87 22.00
CA PHE A 446 0.65 -5.23 21.09
C PHE A 446 -0.08 -4.32 20.11
N HIS A 447 0.55 -3.19 19.79
CA HIS A 447 0.05 -2.20 18.84
C HIS A 447 1.21 -1.37 18.28
N PHE A 448 1.14 -0.97 17.00
CA PHE A 448 2.18 -0.15 16.34
C PHE A 448 2.40 1.22 16.99
N ALA A 449 1.45 1.69 17.80
CA ALA A 449 1.59 2.90 18.61
C ALA A 449 2.80 2.86 19.57
N THR A 450 3.30 1.67 19.93
CA THR A 450 4.47 1.52 20.81
C THR A 450 5.76 2.07 20.20
N TRP A 451 5.81 2.29 18.88
CA TRP A 451 7.02 2.73 18.18
C TRP A 451 7.16 4.25 18.10
N GLY A 452 6.11 5.03 18.38
CA GLY A 452 6.18 6.49 18.21
C GLY A 452 6.32 6.96 16.75
N ALA A 453 6.28 6.04 15.79
CA ALA A 453 6.42 6.27 14.35
C ALA A 453 5.08 6.07 13.59
N SER A 454 3.97 6.16 14.31
CA SER A 454 2.60 6.11 13.79
C SER A 454 1.90 7.44 14.08
N PRO A 455 0.91 7.87 13.28
CA PRO A 455 0.06 9.02 13.61
C PRO A 455 -0.76 8.82 14.90
N ILE A 456 -0.76 7.61 15.45
CA ILE A 456 -1.38 7.25 16.72
C ILE A 456 -0.28 6.76 17.66
N VAL A 457 -0.20 7.35 18.85
CA VAL A 457 0.76 6.95 19.89
C VAL A 457 0.06 6.74 21.21
N TYR A 458 0.64 5.92 22.09
CA TYR A 458 0.14 5.78 23.44
C TYR A 458 0.32 7.08 24.22
N ARG A 459 -0.66 7.39 25.08
CA ARG A 459 -0.51 8.40 26.13
C ARG A 459 0.63 8.07 27.07
N SER A 460 1.14 9.08 27.77
CA SER A 460 2.10 8.85 28.84
C SER A 460 1.38 8.19 30.03
N PRO A 461 1.91 7.10 30.63
CA PRO A 461 1.24 6.42 31.75
C PRO A 461 1.00 7.29 32.99
N GLY A 462 1.69 8.43 33.12
CA GLY A 462 1.50 9.39 34.21
C GLY A 462 0.45 10.47 33.93
N GLU A 463 -0.13 10.53 32.72
CA GLU A 463 -1.21 11.46 32.41
C GLU A 463 -2.50 11.07 33.15
N PRO A 464 -3.24 12.03 33.74
CA PRO A 464 -4.53 11.74 34.37
C PRO A 464 -5.49 11.06 33.39
N GLY A 465 -6.09 9.94 33.82
CA GLY A 465 -7.04 9.16 33.01
C GLY A 465 -6.40 8.28 31.93
N ALA A 466 -5.06 8.25 31.81
CA ALA A 466 -4.40 7.36 30.86
C ALA A 466 -4.49 5.89 31.31
N VAL A 467 -5.05 5.03 30.46
CA VAL A 467 -5.11 3.58 30.66
C VAL A 467 -4.37 2.92 29.51
N VAL A 468 -3.07 2.69 29.71
CA VAL A 468 -2.17 2.20 28.67
C VAL A 468 -1.71 0.77 28.98
N PRO A 469 -1.69 -0.15 28.00
CA PRO A 469 -1.18 -1.50 28.22
C PRO A 469 0.29 -1.49 28.66
N PRO A 470 0.73 -2.48 29.45
CA PRO A 470 2.13 -2.57 29.85
C PRO A 470 3.04 -2.71 28.63
N LYS A 471 4.23 -2.10 28.69
CA LYS A 471 5.24 -2.24 27.63
C LYS A 471 5.55 -3.71 27.40
N THR A 472 5.43 -4.15 26.15
CA THR A 472 5.84 -5.49 25.75
C THR A 472 7.29 -5.50 25.27
N PRO A 473 8.02 -6.62 25.46
CA PRO A 473 9.32 -6.84 24.84
C PRO A 473 9.32 -6.59 23.32
N LEU A 474 10.48 -6.28 22.76
CA LEU A 474 10.66 -6.16 21.31
C LEU A 474 10.24 -7.45 20.60
N ARG A 475 9.45 -7.33 19.52
CA ARG A 475 8.88 -8.44 18.75
C ARG A 475 8.00 -9.39 19.60
N TRP A 476 7.23 -8.82 20.52
CA TRP A 476 6.27 -9.55 21.35
C TRP A 476 5.32 -10.42 20.52
N GLU A 477 4.80 -9.84 19.44
CA GLU A 477 3.89 -10.46 18.48
C GLU A 477 4.49 -11.72 17.83
N TRP A 478 5.83 -11.81 17.73
CA TRP A 478 6.56 -12.96 17.17
C TRP A 478 7.07 -13.95 18.23
N THR A 479 7.00 -13.61 19.51
CA THR A 479 7.63 -14.40 20.58
C THR A 479 6.64 -14.80 21.68
N PRO A 480 5.49 -15.41 21.34
CA PRO A 480 4.43 -15.74 22.31
C PRO A 480 4.90 -16.72 23.40
N HIS A 481 5.95 -17.51 23.14
CA HIS A 481 6.57 -18.41 24.12
C HIS A 481 7.21 -17.68 25.31
N LYS A 482 7.51 -16.37 25.17
CA LYS A 482 8.00 -15.52 26.26
C LYS A 482 6.87 -15.05 27.19
N PHE A 483 5.60 -15.29 26.85
CA PHE A 483 4.48 -14.95 27.72
C PHE A 483 4.59 -15.67 29.08
N ARG A 484 4.24 -14.93 30.13
CA ARG A 484 4.26 -15.36 31.53
C ARG A 484 3.09 -14.64 32.19
N VAL A 485 2.03 -15.37 32.52
CA VAL A 485 0.76 -14.77 32.96
C VAL A 485 0.91 -13.84 34.16
N LYS A 486 1.72 -14.21 35.16
CA LYS A 486 1.98 -13.38 36.35
C LYS A 486 2.68 -12.04 36.04
N LYS A 487 3.52 -12.01 35.00
CA LYS A 487 4.30 -10.82 34.63
C LYS A 487 3.58 -9.95 33.60
N HIS A 488 2.96 -10.58 32.61
CA HIS A 488 2.45 -9.91 31.42
C HIS A 488 0.91 -9.88 31.36
N GLY A 489 0.22 -10.73 32.13
CA GLY A 489 -1.23 -10.94 32.02
C GLY A 489 -2.09 -10.12 32.99
N ARG A 490 -1.49 -9.40 33.96
CA ARG A 490 -2.24 -8.72 35.03
C ARG A 490 -3.17 -7.62 34.53
N PHE A 491 -2.79 -6.92 33.47
CA PHE A 491 -3.60 -5.85 32.87
C PHE A 491 -4.80 -6.39 32.08
N PHE A 492 -4.74 -7.64 31.63
CA PHE A 492 -5.68 -8.18 30.65
C PHE A 492 -6.75 -9.05 31.31
N ASP A 493 -7.97 -8.88 30.81
CA ASP A 493 -9.16 -9.61 31.27
C ASP A 493 -9.56 -10.71 30.27
N TRP A 494 -9.09 -10.60 29.02
CA TRP A 494 -9.34 -11.56 27.95
C TRP A 494 -8.04 -11.98 27.28
N PHE A 495 -7.97 -13.26 26.91
CA PHE A 495 -6.80 -13.83 26.23
C PHE A 495 -7.25 -14.60 24.99
N LEU A 496 -6.87 -14.12 23.81
CA LEU A 496 -7.15 -14.80 22.55
C LEU A 496 -5.87 -15.49 22.04
N VAL A 497 -5.89 -16.82 22.02
CA VAL A 497 -4.71 -17.63 21.73
C VAL A 497 -4.95 -18.47 20.48
N ARG A 498 -4.06 -18.36 19.49
CA ARG A 498 -4.02 -19.29 18.37
C ARG A 498 -2.99 -20.39 18.63
N HIS A 499 -3.45 -21.62 18.83
CA HIS A 499 -2.59 -22.78 19.11
C HIS A 499 -3.28 -24.09 18.72
N ARG A 500 -2.56 -25.02 18.10
CA ARG A 500 -3.13 -26.33 17.67
C ARG A 500 -3.44 -27.28 18.83
N ARG A 501 -2.70 -27.15 19.93
CA ARG A 501 -2.90 -27.93 21.17
C ARG A 501 -3.46 -27.02 22.27
N ASN A 502 -4.03 -27.61 23.32
CA ASN A 502 -4.57 -26.87 24.46
C ASN A 502 -3.48 -25.96 25.12
N PRO A 503 -3.64 -24.63 25.14
CA PRO A 503 -2.64 -23.69 25.67
C PRO A 503 -2.79 -23.41 27.18
N SER A 504 -3.64 -24.13 27.91
CA SER A 504 -3.91 -23.93 29.36
C SER A 504 -2.65 -23.85 30.24
N ARG A 505 -1.55 -24.52 29.85
CA ARG A 505 -0.26 -24.45 30.56
C ARG A 505 0.26 -23.02 30.76
N TYR A 506 -0.07 -22.09 29.86
CA TYR A 506 0.35 -20.69 29.95
C TYR A 506 -0.41 -19.89 31.01
N PHE A 507 -1.56 -20.39 31.45
CA PHE A 507 -2.46 -19.74 32.41
C PHE A 507 -2.50 -20.43 33.78
N ARG A 508 -1.93 -21.63 33.93
CA ARG A 508 -1.91 -22.42 35.20
C ARG A 508 -1.49 -21.63 36.44
N ALA A 509 -0.62 -20.63 36.28
CA ALA A 509 -0.13 -19.82 37.39
C ALA A 509 -1.14 -18.76 37.88
N ASP A 510 -2.31 -18.67 37.26
CA ASP A 510 -3.40 -17.75 37.57
C ASP A 510 -4.76 -18.47 37.39
N PRO A 511 -5.29 -19.10 38.46
CA PRO A 511 -6.50 -19.92 38.37
C PRO A 511 -7.78 -19.13 38.10
N THR A 512 -7.71 -17.79 38.13
CA THR A 512 -8.84 -16.92 37.79
C THR A 512 -9.09 -16.85 36.29
N ILE A 513 -8.17 -17.36 35.46
CA ILE A 513 -8.31 -17.39 34.01
C ILE A 513 -8.88 -18.74 33.59
N GLU A 514 -10.11 -18.73 33.12
CA GLU A 514 -10.84 -19.91 32.67
C GLU A 514 -11.03 -19.90 31.14
N LEU A 515 -11.19 -21.08 30.56
CA LEU A 515 -11.53 -21.22 29.15
C LEU A 515 -12.98 -20.75 28.94
N ALA A 516 -13.17 -19.71 28.15
CA ALA A 516 -14.49 -19.20 27.80
C ALA A 516 -15.05 -19.92 26.55
N ALA A 517 -14.20 -20.12 25.53
CA ALA A 517 -14.60 -20.76 24.29
C ALA A 517 -13.40 -21.31 23.50
N GLN A 518 -13.69 -22.22 22.58
CA GLN A 518 -12.75 -22.71 21.59
C GLN A 518 -13.44 -22.84 20.23
N GLN A 519 -12.77 -22.39 19.17
CA GLN A 519 -13.18 -22.59 17.78
C GLN A 519 -11.95 -23.04 16.99
N GLY A 520 -11.92 -24.31 16.60
CA GLY A 520 -10.78 -24.96 15.95
C GLY A 520 -9.43 -24.65 16.63
N THR A 521 -8.58 -23.87 15.95
CA THR A 521 -7.23 -23.50 16.45
C THR A 521 -7.19 -22.27 17.38
N TRP A 522 -8.34 -21.65 17.63
CA TRP A 522 -8.45 -20.47 18.49
C TRP A 522 -9.08 -20.81 19.83
N TRP A 523 -8.49 -20.25 20.88
CA TRP A 523 -8.88 -20.44 22.27
C TRP A 523 -9.09 -19.08 22.91
N LEU A 524 -10.25 -18.88 23.52
CA LEU A 524 -10.60 -17.66 24.22
C LEU A 524 -10.66 -17.96 25.70
N TYR A 525 -9.83 -17.28 26.48
CA TYR A 525 -9.88 -17.33 27.94
C TYR A 525 -10.36 -16.00 28.49
N ARG A 526 -11.03 -16.05 29.64
CA ARG A 526 -11.47 -14.88 30.38
C ARG A 526 -10.99 -14.95 31.81
N ARG A 527 -10.69 -13.80 32.39
CA ARG A 527 -10.43 -13.63 33.81
C ARG A 527 -11.75 -13.43 34.53
N VAL A 528 -12.11 -14.36 35.42
CA VAL A 528 -13.24 -14.18 36.33
C VAL A 528 -12.82 -13.45 37.59
N PRO A 529 -13.65 -12.53 38.13
CA PRO A 529 -13.39 -11.93 39.42
C PRO A 529 -13.25 -13.02 40.49
N GLN A 530 -12.23 -12.92 41.35
CA GLN A 530 -12.19 -13.77 42.54
C GLN A 530 -13.45 -13.48 43.36
N ARG A 531 -14.29 -14.49 43.60
CA ARG A 531 -15.30 -14.41 44.65
C ARG A 531 -14.54 -14.13 45.94
N ARG A 532 -14.75 -12.93 46.49
CA ARG A 532 -14.20 -12.55 47.80
C ARG A 532 -14.84 -13.40 48.88
#